data_AF-A0A955THL9-F1
#
_entry.id   AF-A0A955THL9-F1
#
_cell.length_a   1.000
_cell.length_b   1.000
_cell.length_c   1.000
_cell.angle_alpha   90.00
_cell.angle_beta   90.00
_cell.angle_gamma   90.00
#
_symmetry.space_group_name_H-M   'P 1'
#
loop_
_entity.id
_entity.type
_entity.pdbx_description
1 polymer ?
#
loop_
_entity_poly.entity_id
_entity_poly.type
_entity_poly.pdbx_seq_one_letter_code
_entity_poly.pdbx_strand_id
1 'polypeptide(L)'
;MRVLLCVLGIVVFSATSLQAIGGHITEDPTKILLKYLSLDKKGVRLEAHSWQVVRPFVAWLEEPAWGHVVVISRYEVVDDVSQWEVINGLEAKIPVIFEVLGTMHWERATFVTNPQREIQYFHLKAVGDRWQIVGPQLPPHVGRQRLVDFVRWAELNESGPERKMLLNSLIQQLELTNEKDVQK
;
A
#
# COMPACT_ATOMS: atom_id res chain seq x y z
N MET A 1 -32.48 72.09 7.54
CA MET A 1 -31.99 71.13 6.53
C MET A 1 -30.83 70.34 7.12
N ARG A 2 -31.00 69.03 7.32
CA ARG A 2 -29.95 68.12 7.83
C ARG A 2 -29.25 67.52 6.60
N VAL A 3 -27.96 67.79 6.42
CA VAL A 3 -27.14 67.16 5.38
C VAL A 3 -26.50 65.92 5.99
N LEU A 4 -26.94 64.76 5.55
CA LEU A 4 -26.45 63.44 5.91
C LEU A 4 -25.21 63.14 5.05
N LEU A 5 -24.04 63.02 5.69
CA LEU A 5 -22.79 62.69 5.01
C LEU A 5 -22.61 61.16 5.05
N CYS A 6 -22.90 60.47 3.95
CA CYS A 6 -22.64 59.04 3.78
C CYS A 6 -21.16 58.81 3.42
N VAL A 7 -20.38 58.25 4.33
CA VAL A 7 -19.02 57.76 4.03
C VAL A 7 -19.14 56.37 3.42
N LEU A 8 -18.88 56.27 2.12
CA LEU A 8 -18.84 55.03 1.35
C LEU A 8 -17.48 54.34 1.61
N GLY A 9 -17.46 53.30 2.43
CA GLY A 9 -16.28 52.46 2.62
C GLY A 9 -16.11 51.47 1.46
N ILE A 10 -15.12 51.69 0.60
CA ILE A 10 -14.74 50.76 -0.46
C ILE A 10 -13.97 49.59 0.19
N VAL A 11 -14.63 48.44 0.34
CA VAL A 11 -13.95 47.19 0.71
C VAL A 11 -13.23 46.69 -0.54
N VAL A 12 -11.90 46.86 -0.54
CA VAL A 12 -11.03 46.28 -1.56
C VAL A 12 -10.97 44.77 -1.31
N PHE A 13 -11.80 44.02 -2.04
CA PHE A 13 -11.65 42.58 -2.15
C PHE A 13 -10.29 42.30 -2.80
N SER A 14 -9.33 41.91 -1.97
CA SER A 14 -8.08 41.33 -2.46
C SER A 14 -8.43 39.98 -3.08
N ALA A 15 -8.57 39.96 -4.41
CA ALA A 15 -8.59 38.73 -5.16
C ALA A 15 -7.23 38.06 -4.94
N THR A 16 -7.17 37.09 -4.05
CA THR A 16 -6.04 36.15 -4.00
C THR A 16 -6.04 35.42 -5.32
N SER A 17 -5.12 35.84 -6.18
CA SER A 17 -4.79 35.14 -7.41
C SER A 17 -4.43 33.70 -7.06
N LEU A 18 -5.30 32.75 -7.37
CA LEU A 18 -4.99 31.33 -7.42
C LEU A 18 -4.02 31.12 -8.60
N GLN A 19 -2.77 31.54 -8.43
CA GLN A 19 -1.72 31.30 -9.41
C GLN A 19 -1.10 29.93 -9.13
N ALA A 20 -1.35 29.04 -10.09
CA ALA A 20 -0.55 27.89 -10.49
C ALA A 20 -0.38 26.73 -9.49
N ILE A 21 -1.29 25.75 -9.57
CA ILE A 21 -0.92 24.34 -9.40
C ILE A 21 -0.98 23.69 -10.79
N GLY A 22 -0.14 24.20 -11.69
CA GLY A 22 0.11 23.63 -13.01
C GLY A 22 1.45 22.90 -13.00
N GLY A 23 1.68 22.03 -12.03
CA GLY A 23 2.80 21.11 -12.08
C GLY A 23 2.48 20.06 -13.15
N HIS A 24 3.18 20.11 -14.29
CA HIS A 24 3.13 19.01 -15.24
C HIS A 24 3.82 17.82 -14.57
N ILE A 25 3.05 16.88 -14.01
CA ILE A 25 3.62 15.62 -13.54
C ILE A 25 4.29 14.93 -14.72
N THR A 26 5.60 14.70 -14.60
CA THR A 26 6.40 13.99 -15.61
C THR A 26 6.81 12.60 -15.14
N GLU A 27 6.64 12.27 -13.85
CA GLU A 27 6.96 10.93 -13.35
C GLU A 27 5.93 9.92 -13.85
N ASP A 28 6.42 8.77 -14.28
CA ASP A 28 5.61 7.62 -14.65
C ASP A 28 4.90 7.07 -13.39
N PRO A 29 3.54 6.97 -13.38
CA PRO A 29 2.79 6.49 -12.24
C PRO A 29 3.19 5.07 -11.80
N THR A 30 3.67 4.21 -12.71
CA THR A 30 4.10 2.84 -12.37
C THR A 30 5.28 2.84 -11.39
N LYS A 31 6.13 3.87 -11.41
CA LYS A 31 7.30 3.97 -10.52
C LYS A 31 6.90 4.10 -9.07
N ILE A 32 5.83 4.84 -8.78
CA ILE A 32 5.29 4.97 -7.42
C ILE A 32 4.70 3.63 -6.96
N LEU A 33 3.97 2.95 -7.83
CA LEU A 33 3.40 1.64 -7.53
C LEU A 33 4.47 0.58 -7.26
N LEU A 34 5.53 0.54 -8.09
CA LEU A 34 6.69 -0.34 -7.90
C LEU A 34 7.40 -0.08 -6.56
N LYS A 35 7.60 1.19 -6.18
CA LYS A 35 8.21 1.56 -4.88
C LYS A 35 7.35 1.09 -3.72
N TYR A 36 6.04 1.38 -3.75
CA TYR A 36 5.08 0.97 -2.72
C TYR A 36 5.07 -0.56 -2.54
N LEU A 37 4.87 -1.31 -3.63
CA LEU A 37 4.80 -2.77 -3.60
C LEU A 37 6.13 -3.40 -3.20
N SER A 38 7.27 -2.78 -3.53
CA SER A 38 8.57 -3.26 -3.07
C SER A 38 8.72 -3.15 -1.56
N LEU A 39 8.22 -2.06 -0.95
CA LEU A 39 8.23 -1.88 0.51
C LEU A 39 7.30 -2.89 1.18
N ASP A 40 6.12 -3.12 0.60
CA ASP A 40 5.16 -4.08 1.13
C ASP A 40 5.71 -5.51 1.09
N LYS A 41 6.29 -5.93 -0.05
CA LYS A 41 6.97 -7.23 -0.17
C LYS A 41 8.11 -7.40 0.83
N LYS A 42 8.79 -6.30 1.20
CA LYS A 42 9.84 -6.26 2.23
C LYS A 42 9.30 -6.15 3.67
N GLY A 43 7.98 -6.25 3.85
CA GLY A 43 7.34 -6.33 5.15
C GLY A 43 7.36 -5.01 5.92
N VAL A 44 7.52 -3.87 5.24
CA VAL A 44 7.52 -2.55 5.91
C VAL A 44 6.19 -2.29 6.61
N ARG A 45 5.08 -2.81 6.06
CA ARG A 45 3.74 -2.68 6.63
C ARG A 45 3.44 -3.67 7.77
N LEU A 46 4.39 -4.54 8.15
CA LEU A 46 4.23 -5.44 9.31
C LEU A 46 4.44 -4.72 10.65
N GLU A 47 5.10 -3.57 10.63
CA GLU A 47 5.49 -2.82 11.83
C GLU A 47 4.83 -1.44 11.83
N ALA A 48 4.03 -1.14 12.84
CA ALA A 48 3.26 0.11 12.90
C ALA A 48 4.12 1.37 12.81
N HIS A 49 5.33 1.36 13.39
CA HIS A 49 6.24 2.51 13.37
C HIS A 49 6.83 2.80 11.97
N SER A 50 6.71 1.86 11.04
CA SER A 50 7.23 1.99 9.67
C SER A 50 6.26 2.68 8.72
N TRP A 51 5.08 3.10 9.20
CA TRP A 51 4.05 3.79 8.40
C TRP A 51 4.57 5.04 7.67
N GLN A 52 5.46 5.82 8.31
CA GLN A 52 5.99 7.06 7.71
C GLN A 52 6.77 6.80 6.41
N VAL A 53 7.27 5.57 6.20
CA VAL A 53 7.97 5.17 4.97
C VAL A 53 6.99 4.96 3.82
N VAL A 54 5.77 4.50 4.11
CA VAL A 54 4.73 4.17 3.11
C VAL A 54 3.87 5.38 2.78
N ARG A 55 3.62 6.24 3.77
CA ARG A 55 2.76 7.42 3.69
C ARG A 55 2.96 8.30 2.44
N PRO A 56 4.18 8.55 1.91
CA PRO A 56 4.35 9.38 0.71
C PRO A 56 3.67 8.81 -0.54
N PHE A 57 3.51 7.49 -0.64
CA PHE A 57 3.02 6.80 -1.85
C PHE A 57 1.49 6.69 -1.93
N VAL A 58 0.79 7.01 -0.84
CA VAL A 58 -0.63 6.68 -0.67
C VAL A 58 -1.43 7.91 -0.26
N ALA A 59 -2.72 7.94 -0.60
CA ALA A 59 -3.60 9.07 -0.31
C ALA A 59 -4.37 8.91 1.02
N TRP A 60 -4.44 7.70 1.58
CA TRP A 60 -5.11 7.46 2.85
C TRP A 60 -4.24 7.89 4.04
N LEU A 61 -4.90 8.30 5.13
CA LEU A 61 -4.25 8.95 6.28
C LEU A 61 -3.61 7.96 7.26
N GLU A 62 -4.18 6.75 7.36
CA GLU A 62 -3.82 5.74 8.34
C GLU A 62 -3.85 4.33 7.75
N GLU A 63 -2.99 3.47 8.27
CA GLU A 63 -2.95 2.05 7.90
C GLU A 63 -4.08 1.30 8.62
N PRO A 64 -4.98 0.60 7.90
CA PRO A 64 -6.02 -0.20 8.54
C PRO A 64 -5.44 -1.32 9.42
N ALA A 65 -6.18 -1.68 10.46
CA ALA A 65 -5.83 -2.85 11.27
C ALA A 65 -6.20 -4.14 10.52
N TRP A 66 -5.20 -4.75 9.88
CA TRP A 66 -5.39 -6.02 9.17
C TRP A 66 -5.24 -7.21 10.13
N GLY A 67 -6.26 -8.09 10.16
CA GLY A 67 -6.20 -9.36 10.89
C GLY A 67 -5.37 -10.45 10.21
N HIS A 68 -4.84 -10.17 9.01
CA HIS A 68 -4.09 -11.13 8.20
C HIS A 68 -3.06 -10.44 7.29
N VAL A 69 -2.17 -11.24 6.73
CA VAL A 69 -1.15 -10.86 5.74
C VAL A 69 -1.28 -11.79 4.54
N VAL A 70 -1.26 -11.23 3.33
CA VAL A 70 -1.18 -12.01 2.09
C VAL A 70 0.29 -12.31 1.82
N VAL A 71 0.61 -13.59 1.63
CA VAL A 71 1.97 -14.03 1.34
C VAL A 71 2.12 -14.19 -0.16
N ILE A 72 3.07 -13.47 -0.76
CA ILE A 72 3.31 -13.50 -2.21
C ILE A 72 4.72 -14.03 -2.53
N SER A 73 4.85 -14.65 -3.70
CA SER A 73 6.16 -14.97 -4.28
C SER A 73 6.73 -13.78 -5.05
N ARG A 74 5.92 -13.21 -5.94
CA ARG A 74 6.23 -12.03 -6.76
C ARG A 74 4.98 -11.19 -7.02
N TYR A 75 5.22 -9.99 -7.55
CA TYR A 75 4.20 -9.15 -8.14
C TYR A 75 4.71 -8.58 -9.46
N GLU A 76 3.80 -8.13 -10.31
CA GLU A 76 4.08 -7.48 -11.58
C GLU A 76 3.18 -6.25 -11.70
N VAL A 77 3.78 -5.09 -11.98
CA VAL A 77 3.04 -3.88 -12.36
C VAL A 77 2.97 -3.88 -13.88
N VAL A 78 1.77 -3.94 -14.44
CA VAL A 78 1.58 -3.99 -15.90
C VAL A 78 1.91 -2.61 -16.47
N ASP A 79 2.97 -2.51 -17.26
CA ASP A 79 3.45 -1.28 -17.89
C ASP A 79 2.80 -1.00 -19.25
N ASP A 80 2.18 -2.02 -19.86
CA ASP A 80 1.37 -1.90 -21.07
C ASP A 80 0.12 -1.04 -20.83
N VAL A 81 0.20 0.22 -21.27
CA VAL A 81 -0.86 1.23 -21.13
C VAL A 81 -2.17 0.80 -21.79
N SER A 82 -2.16 -0.11 -22.76
CA SER A 82 -3.39 -0.61 -23.38
C SER A 82 -4.26 -1.43 -22.41
N GLN A 83 -3.68 -1.91 -21.32
CA GLN A 83 -4.37 -2.66 -20.27
C GLN A 83 -4.81 -1.77 -19.10
N TRP A 84 -4.52 -0.47 -19.14
CA TRP A 84 -4.88 0.47 -18.08
C TRP A 84 -6.31 0.98 -18.26
N GLU A 85 -6.98 1.25 -17.15
CA GLU A 85 -8.19 2.07 -17.15
C GLU A 85 -7.77 3.54 -17.02
N VAL A 86 -7.54 4.21 -18.16
CA VAL A 86 -7.17 5.64 -18.18
C VAL A 86 -8.43 6.48 -17.96
N ILE A 87 -8.47 7.21 -16.84
CA ILE A 87 -9.59 8.08 -16.49
C ILE A 87 -9.38 9.47 -17.09
N ASN A 88 -8.20 10.05 -16.89
CA ASN A 88 -7.74 11.28 -17.53
C ASN A 88 -6.21 11.41 -17.41
N GLY A 89 -5.62 12.52 -17.87
CA GLY A 89 -4.16 12.74 -17.82
C GLY A 89 -3.54 12.81 -16.41
N LEU A 90 -4.37 12.85 -15.36
CA LEU A 90 -3.98 12.96 -13.95
C LEU A 90 -4.53 11.80 -13.10
N GLU A 91 -5.15 10.79 -13.72
CA GLU A 91 -5.84 9.71 -13.01
C GLU A 91 -5.92 8.43 -13.89
N ALA A 92 -5.50 7.30 -13.35
CA ALA A 92 -5.55 6.01 -14.04
C ALA A 92 -5.67 4.85 -13.05
N LYS A 93 -6.24 3.72 -13.49
CA LYS A 93 -6.12 2.45 -12.77
C LYS A 93 -5.18 1.51 -13.51
N ILE A 94 -4.13 1.09 -12.80
CA ILE A 94 -3.05 0.26 -13.32
C ILE A 94 -3.20 -1.15 -12.75
N PRO A 95 -3.24 -2.20 -13.59
CA PRO A 95 -3.31 -3.57 -13.10
C PRO A 95 -1.98 -3.99 -12.46
N VAL A 96 -2.10 -4.61 -11.29
CA VAL A 96 -1.02 -5.29 -10.60
C VAL A 96 -1.40 -6.74 -10.44
N ILE A 97 -0.46 -7.61 -10.79
CA ILE A 97 -0.63 -9.05 -10.73
C ILE A 97 0.17 -9.57 -9.55
N PHE A 98 -0.47 -10.25 -8.62
CA PHE A 98 0.17 -10.92 -7.50
C PHE A 98 0.19 -12.44 -7.72
N GLU A 99 1.32 -13.05 -7.44
CA GLU A 99 1.43 -14.50 -7.32
C GLU A 99 1.34 -14.86 -5.84
N VAL A 100 0.11 -15.05 -5.38
CA VAL A 100 -0.23 -15.34 -3.99
C VAL A 100 0.12 -16.79 -3.69
N LEU A 101 0.73 -17.02 -2.52
CA LEU A 101 1.01 -18.34 -1.96
C LEU A 101 -0.04 -18.75 -0.93
N GLY A 102 -0.63 -17.77 -0.24
CA GLY A 102 -1.66 -17.99 0.77
C GLY A 102 -1.79 -16.81 1.71
N THR A 103 -2.48 -17.03 2.83
CA THR A 103 -2.79 -15.99 3.82
C THR A 103 -2.36 -16.44 5.20
N MET A 104 -1.63 -15.57 5.92
CA MET A 104 -1.32 -15.75 7.33
C MET A 104 -2.29 -14.97 8.20
N HIS A 105 -2.88 -15.63 9.21
CA HIS A 105 -3.82 -15.02 10.15
C HIS A 105 -3.15 -14.76 11.50
N TRP A 106 -3.15 -13.51 11.96
CA TRP A 106 -2.45 -13.08 13.17
C TRP A 106 -3.00 -13.70 14.45
N GLU A 107 -4.32 -13.74 14.58
CA GLU A 107 -5.01 -14.21 15.79
C GLU A 107 -4.62 -15.66 16.13
N ARG A 108 -4.58 -16.52 15.11
CA ARG A 108 -4.33 -17.96 15.27
C ARG A 108 -2.88 -18.35 15.02
N ALA A 109 -2.06 -17.43 14.52
CA ALA A 109 -0.71 -17.71 14.03
C ALA A 109 -0.71 -18.91 13.06
N THR A 110 -1.61 -18.90 12.08
CA THR A 110 -1.76 -19.98 11.09
C THR A 110 -1.56 -19.46 9.68
N PHE A 111 -0.90 -20.24 8.85
CA PHE A 111 -0.79 -20.00 7.42
C PHE A 111 -1.71 -20.96 6.64
N VAL A 112 -2.57 -20.39 5.80
CA VAL A 112 -3.47 -21.12 4.91
C VAL A 112 -2.96 -20.97 3.48
N THR A 113 -2.42 -22.06 2.94
CA THR A 113 -1.95 -22.11 1.55
C THR A 113 -3.13 -22.01 0.59
N ASN A 114 -3.07 -21.05 -0.33
CA ASN A 114 -4.05 -20.91 -1.41
C ASN A 114 -3.37 -20.25 -2.62
N PRO A 115 -2.56 -21.01 -3.40
CA PRO A 115 -1.78 -20.43 -4.47
C PRO A 115 -2.68 -19.99 -5.61
N GLN A 116 -2.62 -18.72 -5.96
CA GLN A 116 -3.45 -18.15 -7.02
C GLN A 116 -2.81 -16.89 -7.61
N ARG A 117 -3.15 -16.62 -8.86
CA ARG A 117 -2.84 -15.36 -9.51
C ARG A 117 -3.98 -14.39 -9.28
N GLU A 118 -3.70 -13.25 -8.65
CA GLU A 118 -4.68 -12.22 -8.33
C GLU A 118 -4.36 -10.94 -9.11
N ILE A 119 -5.36 -10.31 -9.71
CA ILE A 119 -5.21 -9.03 -10.42
C ILE A 119 -5.94 -7.96 -9.62
N GLN A 120 -5.23 -6.88 -9.26
CA GLN A 120 -5.79 -5.73 -8.58
C GLN A 120 -5.52 -4.45 -9.36
N TYR A 121 -6.57 -3.65 -9.57
CA TYR A 121 -6.47 -2.38 -10.26
C TYR A 121 -6.19 -1.27 -9.26
N PHE A 122 -4.94 -0.82 -9.21
CA PHE A 122 -4.54 0.29 -8.36
C PHE A 122 -4.91 1.60 -9.01
N HIS A 123 -5.79 2.35 -8.36
CA HIS A 123 -6.17 3.69 -8.74
C HIS A 123 -5.10 4.69 -8.27
N LEU A 124 -4.44 5.34 -9.21
CA LEU A 124 -3.45 6.39 -8.98
C LEU A 124 -4.01 7.74 -9.41
N LYS A 125 -3.71 8.77 -8.61
CA LYS A 125 -4.09 10.15 -8.86
C LYS A 125 -2.92 11.11 -8.63
N ALA A 126 -2.81 12.09 -9.51
CA ALA A 126 -1.90 13.22 -9.34
C ALA A 126 -2.40 14.14 -8.22
N VAL A 127 -1.55 14.39 -7.23
CA VAL A 127 -1.81 15.35 -6.15
C VAL A 127 -0.62 16.30 -6.06
N GLY A 128 -0.80 17.54 -6.52
CA GLY A 128 0.30 18.49 -6.67
C GLY A 128 1.25 18.05 -7.78
N ASP A 129 2.49 17.74 -7.41
CA ASP A 129 3.59 17.34 -8.29
C ASP A 129 3.94 15.84 -8.21
N ARG A 130 3.14 15.04 -7.51
CA ARG A 130 3.38 13.60 -7.32
C ARG A 130 2.15 12.74 -7.57
N TRP A 131 2.38 11.50 -7.97
CA TRP A 131 1.34 10.47 -7.97
C TRP A 131 1.15 9.89 -6.58
N GLN A 132 -0.09 9.56 -6.24
CA GLN A 132 -0.43 8.82 -5.03
C GLN A 132 -1.43 7.71 -5.36
N ILE A 133 -1.31 6.59 -4.64
CA ILE A 133 -2.27 5.50 -4.69
C ILE A 133 -3.50 5.89 -3.86
N VAL A 134 -4.65 5.97 -4.51
CA VAL A 134 -5.94 6.27 -3.87
C VAL A 134 -6.65 5.01 -3.43
N GLY A 135 -6.41 3.88 -4.11
CA GLY A 135 -6.88 2.57 -3.71
C GLY A 135 -6.45 1.47 -4.68
N PRO A 136 -6.83 0.21 -4.42
CA PRO A 136 -7.49 -0.24 -3.18
C PRO A 136 -6.55 -0.16 -1.98
N GLN A 137 -7.13 -0.07 -0.78
CA GLN A 137 -6.41 -0.40 0.45
C GLN A 137 -6.45 -1.92 0.61
N LEU A 138 -5.29 -2.56 0.51
CA LEU A 138 -5.15 -4.01 0.62
C LEU A 138 -4.43 -4.38 1.92
N PRO A 139 -4.64 -5.59 2.47
CA PRO A 139 -3.74 -6.12 3.49
C PRO A 139 -2.28 -6.12 3.01
N PRO A 140 -1.30 -6.21 3.92
CA PRO A 140 0.10 -6.32 3.54
C PRO A 140 0.33 -7.53 2.63
N HIS A 141 1.00 -7.30 1.50
CA HIS A 141 1.42 -8.33 0.55
C HIS A 141 2.92 -8.56 0.71
N VAL A 142 3.27 -9.55 1.54
CA VAL A 142 4.64 -9.74 2.04
C VAL A 142 5.31 -10.93 1.39
N GLY A 143 6.59 -10.79 1.08
CA GLY A 143 7.40 -11.91 0.62
C GLY A 143 7.55 -12.98 1.71
N ARG A 144 7.36 -14.25 1.35
CA ARG A 144 7.42 -15.38 2.30
C ARG A 144 8.64 -15.37 3.21
N GLN A 145 9.85 -15.22 2.66
CA GLN A 145 11.08 -15.22 3.47
C GLN A 145 11.06 -14.09 4.51
N ARG A 146 10.62 -12.89 4.11
CA ARG A 146 10.53 -11.76 5.02
C ARG A 146 9.53 -12.03 6.15
N LEU A 147 8.40 -12.69 5.84
CA LEU A 147 7.44 -13.08 6.86
C LEU A 147 8.02 -14.13 7.81
N VAL A 148 8.75 -15.13 7.30
CA VAL A 148 9.47 -16.12 8.14
C VAL A 148 10.45 -15.41 9.09
N ASP A 149 11.25 -14.48 8.58
CA ASP A 149 12.22 -13.73 9.40
C ASP A 149 11.53 -12.90 10.49
N PHE A 150 10.39 -12.28 10.15
CA PHE A 150 9.57 -11.54 11.10
C PHE A 150 9.01 -12.45 12.20
N VAL A 151 8.44 -13.60 11.84
CA VAL A 151 7.87 -14.56 12.81
C VAL A 151 8.97 -15.16 13.69
N ARG A 152 10.16 -15.46 13.15
CA ARG A 152 11.33 -15.90 13.93
C ARG A 152 11.75 -14.84 14.94
N TRP A 153 11.82 -13.57 14.54
CA TRP A 153 12.10 -12.48 15.48
C TRP A 153 11.03 -12.38 16.57
N ALA A 154 9.74 -12.50 16.22
CA ALA A 154 8.66 -12.48 17.20
C ALA A 154 8.75 -13.66 18.20
N GLU A 155 9.11 -14.85 17.72
CA GLU A 155 9.28 -16.05 18.55
C GLU A 155 10.41 -15.89 19.58
N LEU A 156 11.55 -15.33 19.15
CA LEU A 156 12.70 -15.07 20.03
C LEU A 156 12.37 -14.10 21.17
N ASN A 157 11.49 -13.13 20.89
CA ASN A 157 11.07 -12.10 21.85
C ASN A 157 9.81 -12.48 22.64
N GLU A 158 9.19 -13.63 22.37
CA GLU A 158 8.03 -14.10 23.12
C GLU A 158 8.45 -14.65 24.49
N SER A 159 7.59 -14.52 25.50
CA SER A 159 7.83 -15.02 26.86
C SER A 159 7.01 -16.26 27.17
N GLY A 160 5.80 -16.37 26.63
CA GLY A 160 4.88 -17.48 26.85
C GLY A 160 5.26 -18.75 26.08
N PRO A 161 5.43 -19.91 26.73
CA PRO A 161 5.81 -21.15 26.05
C PRO A 161 4.77 -21.60 25.02
N GLU A 162 3.48 -21.45 25.31
CA GLU A 162 2.40 -21.80 24.37
C GLU A 162 2.46 -20.95 23.10
N ARG A 163 2.67 -19.64 23.24
CA ARG A 163 2.74 -18.73 22.09
C ARG A 163 4.01 -18.98 21.25
N LYS A 164 5.13 -19.32 21.87
CA LYS A 164 6.34 -19.79 21.15
C LYS A 164 6.07 -21.03 20.32
N MET A 165 5.34 -22.01 20.87
CA MET A 165 4.99 -23.23 20.13
C MET A 165 4.13 -22.89 18.90
N LEU A 166 3.16 -21.97 19.03
CA LEU A 166 2.35 -21.51 17.91
C LEU A 166 3.20 -20.81 16.82
N LEU A 167 4.10 -19.91 17.21
CA LEU A 167 4.99 -19.20 16.27
C LEU A 167 5.97 -20.17 15.59
N ASN A 168 6.52 -21.15 16.31
CA ASN A 168 7.34 -22.20 15.72
C ASN A 168 6.56 -23.05 14.71
N SER A 169 5.32 -23.43 15.03
CA SER A 169 4.43 -24.13 14.09
C SER A 169 4.17 -23.29 12.83
N LEU A 170 3.94 -21.98 12.99
CA LEU A 170 3.77 -21.06 11.86
C LEU A 170 5.02 -20.99 10.97
N ILE A 171 6.21 -20.94 11.55
CA ILE A 171 7.48 -20.96 10.81
C ILE A 171 7.55 -22.22 9.95
N GLN A 172 7.25 -23.39 10.53
CA GLN A 172 7.24 -24.66 9.80
C GLN A 172 6.20 -24.65 8.66
N GLN A 173 4.99 -24.13 8.89
CA GLN A 173 3.98 -24.01 7.84
C GLN A 173 4.44 -23.14 6.66
N LEU A 174 5.11 -22.02 6.96
CA LEU A 174 5.64 -21.10 5.94
C LEU A 174 6.82 -21.71 5.16
N GLU A 175 7.63 -22.56 5.78
CA GLU A 175 8.81 -23.20 5.16
C GLU A 175 8.44 -24.44 4.33
N LEU A 176 7.49 -25.26 4.79
CA LEU A 176 7.08 -26.51 4.15
C LEU A 176 6.42 -26.33 2.78
N THR A 177 5.95 -25.12 2.45
CA THR A 177 5.40 -24.84 1.10
C THR A 177 6.47 -24.95 -0.01
N ASN A 178 7.77 -25.09 0.33
CA ASN A 178 8.84 -25.28 -0.65
C ASN A 178 8.76 -26.56 -1.51
N GLU A 179 8.18 -27.66 -1.01
CA GLU A 179 8.33 -28.95 -1.70
C GLU A 179 7.36 -29.17 -2.87
N LYS A 180 6.24 -28.45 -2.91
CA LYS A 180 5.20 -28.65 -3.95
C LYS A 180 5.34 -27.74 -5.17
N ASP A 181 6.13 -26.66 -5.07
CA ASP A 181 6.29 -25.66 -6.14
C ASP A 181 7.53 -25.91 -7.03
N VAL A 182 8.38 -26.88 -6.69
CA VAL A 182 9.59 -27.25 -7.48
C VAL A 182 9.32 -28.40 -8.46
N GLN A 183 8.19 -29.10 -8.34
CA GLN A 183 7.87 -30.30 -9.13
C GLN A 183 6.76 -30.09 -10.19
N LYS A 184 6.45 -28.86 -10.57
CA LYS A 184 5.50 -28.59 -11.67
C LYS A 184 6.08 -27.71 -12.76
#